data_AF-X1HR77-F1
#
_entry.id   AF-X1HR77-F1
#
_cell.length_a   1.000
_cell.length_b   1.000
_cell.length_c   1.000
_cell.angle_alpha   90.00
_cell.angle_beta   90.00
_cell.angle_gamma   90.00
#
_symmetry.space_group_name_H-M   'P 1'
#
loop_
_entity.id
_entity.type
_entity.pdbx_description
1 polymer ?
#
loop_
_entity_poly.entity_id
_entity_poly.type
_entity_poly.pdbx_seq_one_letter_code
_entity_poly.pdbx_strand_id
1 'polypeptide(L)'
;MILTKRKIEEEKGELFGKAFEHFIFMEIAAYNSYKELHYDINFWRTKSGLEVDFILGRGEVAIEVKGTIYVRKKDLLPLAAFIEEYSPRKALVVCNEREKRIHERIEIVPYTKFLSDLWEGKIIY
;
A
#
# COMPACT_ATOMS: atom_id res chain seq x y z
N MET A 1 -7.12 11.73 10.80
CA MET A 1 -8.22 11.19 9.96
C MET A 1 -9.27 10.60 10.88
N ILE A 2 -10.53 11.04 10.80
CA ILE A 2 -11.61 10.55 11.66
C ILE A 2 -12.47 9.60 10.82
N LEU A 3 -12.40 8.31 11.09
CA LEU A 3 -13.29 7.30 10.53
C LEU A 3 -13.99 6.60 11.69
N THR A 4 -15.29 6.90 11.83
CA THR A 4 -16.23 6.49 12.90
C THR A 4 -15.95 7.13 14.26
N LYS A 5 -17.01 7.40 15.05
CA LYS A 5 -17.01 8.11 16.34
C LYS A 5 -16.28 7.37 17.49
N ARG A 6 -15.11 6.81 17.23
CA ARG A 6 -14.18 6.29 18.23
C ARG A 6 -12.90 7.09 18.10
N LYS A 7 -12.55 7.77 19.18
CA LYS A 7 -11.28 8.49 19.30
C LYS A 7 -10.19 7.42 19.32
N ILE A 8 -9.55 7.19 18.17
CA ILE A 8 -8.33 6.38 18.10
C ILE A 8 -7.25 7.25 18.74
N GLU A 9 -7.04 7.10 20.05
CA GLU A 9 -6.11 7.95 20.81
C GLU A 9 -4.64 7.63 20.51
N GLU A 10 -4.33 6.51 19.85
CA GLU A 10 -2.98 6.22 19.37
C GLU A 10 -3.02 5.57 17.98
N GLU A 11 -2.19 6.06 17.06
CA GLU A 11 -1.87 5.44 15.76
C GLU A 11 -1.06 4.13 15.96
N LYS A 12 -1.56 3.23 16.81
CA LYS A 12 -0.86 2.02 17.25
C LYS A 12 -1.84 0.86 17.39
N GLY A 13 -1.33 -0.34 17.12
CA GLY A 13 -2.06 -1.59 17.33
C GLY A 13 -2.73 -2.13 16.07
N GLU A 14 -3.15 -3.39 16.16
CA GLU A 14 -3.70 -4.18 15.04
C GLU A 14 -4.98 -3.56 14.44
N LEU A 15 -5.85 -2.98 15.29
CA LEU A 15 -7.07 -2.32 14.85
C LEU A 15 -6.79 -1.09 13.98
N PHE A 16 -5.79 -0.29 14.34
CA PHE A 16 -5.36 0.85 13.53
C PHE A 16 -4.78 0.36 12.20
N GLY A 17 -3.93 -0.66 12.22
CA GLY A 17 -3.37 -1.28 11.01
C GLY A 17 -4.47 -1.70 10.02
N LYS A 18 -5.46 -2.47 10.48
CA LYS A 18 -6.59 -2.91 9.66
C LYS A 18 -7.44 -1.75 9.13
N ALA A 19 -7.71 -0.75 9.98
CA ALA A 19 -8.47 0.43 9.56
C ALA A 19 -7.70 1.25 8.50
N PHE A 20 -6.37 1.32 8.63
CA PHE A 20 -5.52 2.04 7.71
C PHE A 20 -5.36 1.33 6.35
N GLU A 21 -5.16 0.01 6.37
CA GLU A 21 -5.19 -0.83 5.17
C GLU A 21 -6.53 -0.69 4.44
N HIS A 22 -7.65 -0.78 5.18
CA HIS A 22 -8.98 -0.59 4.63
C HIS A 22 -9.18 0.82 4.04
N PHE A 23 -8.65 1.86 4.69
CA PHE A 23 -8.69 3.22 4.17
C PHE A 23 -7.96 3.34 2.83
N ILE A 24 -6.73 2.80 2.73
CA ILE A 24 -5.97 2.81 1.47
C ILE A 24 -6.70 2.02 0.38
N PHE A 25 -7.30 0.87 0.72
CA PHE A 25 -8.14 0.11 -0.21
C PHE A 25 -9.31 0.94 -0.77
N MET A 26 -10.05 1.64 0.11
CA MET A 26 -11.18 2.47 -0.31
C MET A 26 -10.75 3.57 -1.28
N GLU A 27 -9.60 4.21 -1.04
CA GLU A 27 -9.07 5.25 -1.93
C GLU A 27 -8.67 4.69 -3.30
N ILE A 28 -8.01 3.53 -3.35
CA ILE A 28 -7.66 2.83 -4.60
C ILE A 28 -8.92 2.44 -5.37
N ALA A 29 -9.92 1.87 -4.69
CA ALA A 29 -11.18 1.46 -5.31
C ALA A 29 -11.99 2.66 -5.82
N ALA A 30 -12.05 3.75 -5.05
CA ALA A 30 -12.71 4.99 -5.46
C ALA A 30 -12.04 5.61 -6.68
N TYR A 31 -10.70 5.68 -6.69
CA TYR A 31 -9.94 6.13 -7.85
C TYR A 31 -10.24 5.27 -9.10
N ASN A 32 -10.14 3.95 -8.98
CA ASN A 32 -10.40 3.00 -10.07
C ASN A 32 -11.82 3.18 -10.65
N SER A 33 -12.81 3.40 -9.79
CA SER A 33 -14.20 3.61 -10.18
C SER A 33 -14.44 4.99 -10.79
N TYR A 34 -13.92 6.06 -10.19
CA TYR A 34 -14.20 7.45 -10.62
C TYR A 34 -13.43 7.85 -11.88
N LYS A 35 -12.33 7.17 -12.16
CA LYS A 35 -11.57 7.34 -13.41
C LYS A 35 -11.96 6.33 -14.50
N GLU A 36 -12.92 5.44 -14.23
CA GLU A 36 -13.40 4.42 -15.17
C GLU A 36 -12.25 3.54 -15.74
N LEU A 37 -11.26 3.22 -14.90
CA LEU A 37 -10.06 2.47 -15.34
C LEU A 37 -10.29 0.95 -15.35
N HIS A 38 -11.19 0.46 -14.48
CA HIS A 38 -11.61 -0.93 -14.40
C HIS A 38 -10.46 -1.96 -14.30
N TYR A 39 -9.34 -1.60 -13.66
CA TYR A 39 -8.26 -2.57 -13.41
C TYR A 39 -8.58 -3.50 -12.25
N ASP A 40 -7.99 -4.70 -12.26
CA ASP A 40 -8.13 -5.68 -11.19
C ASP A 40 -7.37 -5.25 -9.92
N ILE A 41 -7.99 -5.44 -8.76
CA ILE A 41 -7.37 -5.28 -7.43
C ILE A 41 -7.35 -6.66 -6.77
N ASN A 42 -6.16 -7.25 -6.68
CA ASN A 42 -5.94 -8.59 -6.13
C ASN A 42 -5.08 -8.53 -4.87
N PHE A 43 -4.99 -9.67 -4.18
CA PHE A 43 -4.14 -9.90 -3.02
C PHE A 43 -3.15 -11.00 -3.37
N TRP A 44 -1.95 -10.98 -2.80
CA TRP A 44 -0.97 -12.05 -3.02
C TRP A 44 -0.46 -12.63 -1.71
N ARG A 45 -0.30 -13.96 -1.68
CA ARG A 45 0.22 -14.68 -0.53
C ARG A 45 1.02 -15.91 -0.95
N THR A 46 2.17 -16.13 -0.32
CA THR A 46 2.95 -17.37 -0.50
C THR A 46 2.47 -18.50 0.41
N LYS A 47 2.85 -19.73 0.07
CA LYS A 47 2.68 -20.89 0.98
C LYS A 47 3.45 -20.74 2.30
N SER A 48 4.55 -19.99 2.30
CA SER A 48 5.33 -19.67 3.50
C SER A 48 4.71 -18.55 4.36
N GLY A 49 3.64 -17.91 3.90
CA GLY A 49 2.89 -16.91 4.66
C GLY A 49 3.34 -15.46 4.49
N LEU A 50 4.14 -15.15 3.46
CA LEU A 50 4.36 -13.76 3.06
C LEU A 50 3.12 -13.24 2.34
N GLU A 51 2.70 -12.02 2.64
CA GLU A 51 1.48 -11.39 2.11
C GLU A 51 1.82 -10.02 1.54
N VAL A 52 1.25 -9.69 0.38
CA VAL A 52 1.25 -8.33 -0.17
C VAL A 52 -0.20 -7.86 -0.27
N ASP A 53 -0.48 -6.73 0.38
CA ASP A 53 -1.85 -6.24 0.59
C ASP A 53 -2.60 -5.98 -0.72
N PHE A 54 -2.00 -5.30 -1.71
CA PHE A 54 -2.69 -5.02 -2.98
C PHE A 54 -1.80 -5.20 -4.20
N ILE A 55 -2.34 -5.89 -5.20
CA ILE A 55 -1.77 -6.08 -6.53
C ILE A 55 -2.72 -5.47 -7.54
N LEU A 56 -2.29 -4.40 -8.21
CA LEU A 56 -3.11 -3.65 -9.16
C LEU A 56 -2.71 -3.96 -10.60
N GLY A 57 -3.67 -3.91 -11.53
CA GLY A 57 -3.40 -3.94 -12.97
C GLY A 57 -2.64 -5.20 -13.40
N ARG A 58 -3.12 -6.38 -12.98
CA ARG A 58 -2.51 -7.68 -13.33
C ARG A 58 -1.03 -7.83 -12.93
N GLY A 59 -0.63 -7.24 -11.81
CA GLY A 59 0.74 -7.36 -11.29
C GLY A 59 1.65 -6.18 -11.64
N GLU A 60 1.13 -5.13 -12.26
CA GLU A 60 1.92 -3.94 -12.57
C GLU A 60 2.39 -3.19 -11.33
N VAL A 61 1.52 -3.09 -10.32
CA VAL A 61 1.80 -2.35 -9.08
C VAL A 61 1.53 -3.24 -7.89
N ALA A 62 2.54 -3.40 -7.02
CA ALA A 62 2.42 -4.08 -5.75
C ALA A 62 2.48 -3.05 -4.61
N ILE A 63 1.57 -3.15 -3.65
CA ILE A 63 1.43 -2.21 -2.54
C ILE A 63 1.33 -2.99 -1.23
N GLU A 64 2.18 -2.64 -0.28
CA GLU A 64 2.12 -3.04 1.11
C GLU A 64 1.74 -1.83 1.97
N VAL A 65 0.80 -1.97 2.90
CA VAL A 65 0.35 -0.91 3.80
C VAL A 65 0.84 -1.17 5.22
N LYS A 66 1.46 -0.16 5.83
CA LYS A 66 1.92 -0.23 7.22
C LYS A 66 1.60 1.05 7.97
N GLY A 67 0.79 0.95 9.02
CA GLY A 67 0.51 2.04 9.96
C GLY A 67 1.69 2.42 10.87
N THR A 68 2.94 2.26 10.42
CA THR A 68 4.17 2.55 11.17
C THR A 68 4.77 3.88 10.73
N ILE A 69 5.41 4.58 11.66
CA ILE A 69 6.21 5.78 11.38
C ILE A 69 7.65 5.46 10.93
N TYR A 70 8.00 4.17 10.88
CA TYR A 70 9.30 3.69 10.41
C TYR A 70 9.20 2.24 9.90
N VAL A 71 9.48 2.04 8.61
CA VAL A 71 9.49 0.76 7.92
C VAL A 71 10.85 0.10 8.07
N ARG A 72 10.87 -1.12 8.59
CA ARG A 72 12.10 -1.91 8.81
C ARG A 72 12.35 -2.83 7.63
N LYS A 73 13.59 -3.28 7.47
CA LYS A 73 13.98 -4.21 6.40
C LYS A 73 13.11 -5.47 6.35
N LYS A 74 12.71 -6.02 7.51
CA LYS A 74 11.84 -7.20 7.58
C LYS A 74 10.45 -6.97 6.98
N ASP A 75 9.96 -5.73 7.00
CA ASP A 75 8.65 -5.36 6.47
C ASP A 75 8.67 -5.32 4.93
N LEU A 76 9.86 -5.32 4.33
CA LEU A 76 10.07 -5.31 2.88
C LEU A 76 10.11 -6.72 2.27
N LEU A 77 10.19 -7.77 3.10
CA LEU A 77 10.35 -9.15 2.64
C LEU A 77 9.22 -9.63 1.71
N PRO A 78 7.93 -9.34 1.98
CA PRO A 78 6.87 -9.78 1.08
C PRO A 78 6.95 -9.14 -0.30
N LEU A 79 7.20 -7.82 -0.37
CA LEU A 79 7.40 -7.13 -1.64
C LEU A 79 8.66 -7.60 -2.37
N ALA A 80 9.75 -7.88 -1.65
CA ALA A 80 10.96 -8.43 -2.26
C ALA A 80 10.68 -9.79 -2.93
N ALA A 81 9.94 -10.68 -2.26
CA ALA A 81 9.54 -11.96 -2.82
C ALA A 81 8.62 -11.79 -4.05
N PHE A 82 7.65 -10.87 -3.98
CA PHE A 82 6.79 -10.58 -5.12
C PHE A 82 7.58 -10.00 -6.31
N ILE A 83 8.56 -9.12 -6.05
CA ILE A 83 9.43 -8.55 -7.08
C ILE A 83 10.24 -9.63 -7.79
N GLU A 84 10.78 -10.58 -7.03
CA GLU A 84 11.55 -11.70 -7.57
C GLU A 84 10.70 -12.57 -8.52
N GLU A 85 9.45 -12.84 -8.16
CA GLU A 85 8.58 -13.73 -8.92
C GLU A 85 7.90 -13.05 -10.11
N TYR A 86 7.47 -11.78 -9.97
CA TYR A 86 6.60 -11.12 -10.95
C TYR A 86 7.19 -9.85 -11.58
N SER A 87 8.29 -9.31 -11.05
CA SER A 87 8.96 -8.10 -11.57
C SER A 87 8.02 -6.93 -11.89
N PRO A 88 7.23 -6.44 -10.90
CA PRO A 88 6.26 -5.37 -11.12
C PRO A 88 6.95 -4.08 -11.58
N ARG A 89 6.18 -3.22 -12.25
CA ARG A 89 6.61 -1.87 -12.64
C ARG A 89 6.83 -0.99 -11.41
N LYS A 90 5.99 -1.13 -10.38
CA LYS A 90 6.13 -0.42 -9.10
C LYS A 90 5.91 -1.35 -7.90
N ALA A 91 6.72 -1.14 -6.86
CA ALA A 91 6.55 -1.78 -5.56
C ALA A 91 6.61 -0.71 -4.47
N LEU A 92 5.52 -0.56 -3.72
CA LEU A 92 5.31 0.56 -2.81
C LEU A 92 5.02 0.07 -1.39
N VAL A 93 5.65 0.67 -0.39
CA VAL A 93 5.18 0.61 1.00
C VAL A 93 4.50 1.92 1.34
N VAL A 94 3.20 1.90 1.60
CA VAL A 94 2.42 3.06 2.03
C VAL A 94 2.39 3.10 3.55
N CYS A 95 2.92 4.18 4.13
CA CYS A 95 3.13 4.25 5.59
C CYS A 95 3.00 5.66 6.19
N ASN A 96 3.22 5.78 7.50
CA ASN A 96 3.21 7.04 8.25
C ASN A 96 4.62 7.64 8.42
N GLU A 97 5.61 7.21 7.63
CA GLU A 97 6.90 7.93 7.55
C GLU A 97 6.68 9.36 7.05
N ARG A 98 7.54 10.31 7.48
CA ARG A 98 7.42 11.72 7.11
C ARG A 98 7.94 12.00 5.70
N GLU A 99 8.95 11.25 5.27
CA GLU A 99 9.65 11.48 4.02
C GLU A 99 9.63 10.21 3.18
N LYS A 100 9.52 10.40 1.87
CA LYS A 100 9.67 9.30 0.91
C LYS A 100 11.12 8.89 0.84
N ARG A 101 11.37 7.58 0.83
CA ARG A 101 12.70 7.01 0.55
C ARG A 101 12.59 5.76 -0.30
N ILE A 102 13.74 5.32 -0.82
CA ILE A 102 13.82 4.13 -1.67
C ILE A 102 14.77 3.14 -1.00
N HIS A 103 14.37 1.87 -0.97
CA HIS A 103 15.23 0.75 -0.61
C HIS A 103 15.23 -0.24 -1.78
N GLU A 104 16.36 -0.32 -2.48
CA GLU A 104 16.48 -1.11 -3.72
C GLU A 104 15.41 -0.71 -4.75
N ARG A 105 14.48 -1.62 -5.08
CA ARG A 105 13.36 -1.38 -6.01
C ARG A 105 12.05 -0.98 -5.30
N ILE A 106 12.05 -0.89 -3.98
CA ILE A 106 10.85 -0.61 -3.17
C ILE A 106 10.83 0.87 -2.77
N GLU A 107 9.75 1.56 -3.12
CA GLU A 107 9.51 2.94 -2.70
C GLU A 107 8.73 2.94 -1.39
N ILE A 108 9.27 3.56 -0.34
CA ILE A 108 8.61 3.74 0.94
C ILE A 108 8.02 5.15 0.93
N VAL A 109 6.69 5.24 0.93
CA VAL A 109 5.95 6.46 0.59
C VAL A 109 5.04 6.85 1.75
N PRO A 110 5.11 8.11 2.24
CA PRO A 110 4.11 8.66 3.14
C PRO A 110 2.72 8.57 2.52
N TYR A 111 1.72 8.12 3.27
CA TYR A 111 0.38 7.87 2.72
C TYR A 111 -0.25 9.11 2.10
N THR A 112 -0.01 10.29 2.65
CA THR A 112 -0.49 11.56 2.08
C THR A 112 0.06 11.79 0.68
N LYS A 113 1.34 11.46 0.46
CA LYS A 113 1.96 11.53 -0.85
C LYS A 113 1.43 10.44 -1.78
N PHE A 114 1.24 9.23 -1.28
CA PHE A 114 0.62 8.15 -2.06
C PHE A 114 -0.77 8.56 -2.59
N LEU A 115 -1.62 9.15 -1.74
CA LEU A 115 -2.96 9.61 -2.15
C LEU A 115 -2.88 10.71 -3.22
N SER A 116 -1.99 11.68 -3.06
CA SER A 116 -1.76 12.72 -4.09
C SER A 116 -1.35 12.09 -5.41
N ASP A 117 -0.35 11.21 -5.38
CA ASP A 117 0.18 10.54 -6.57
C ASP A 117 -0.87 9.60 -7.20
N LEU A 118 -1.75 8.97 -6.40
CA LEU A 118 -2.86 8.15 -6.88
C LEU A 118 -3.87 9.00 -7.66
N TRP A 119 -4.38 10.07 -7.05
CA TRP A 119 -5.41 10.93 -7.66
C TRP A 119 -4.91 11.74 -8.86
N GLU A 120 -3.59 11.95 -8.96
CA GLU A 120 -2.91 12.51 -10.13
C GLU A 120 -2.62 11.48 -11.23
N GLY A 121 -2.95 10.21 -11.03
CA GLY A 121 -2.73 9.13 -12.01
C GLY A 121 -1.27 8.71 -12.18
N LYS A 122 -0.45 8.88 -11.14
CA LYS A 122 0.99 8.53 -11.16
C LYS A 122 1.29 7.13 -10.65
N ILE A 123 0.32 6.46 -10.02
CA ILE A 123 0.49 5.11 -9.47
C ILE A 123 0.30 4.06 -10.56
N ILE A 124 -0.89 4.04 -11.15
CA ILE A 124 -1.31 3.11 -12.19
C ILE A 124 -1.91 3.89 -13.36
N TYR A 125 -1.63 3.41 -14.58
CA TYR A 125 -2.07 3.99 -15.84
C TYR A 125 -3.14 3.10 -16.46
#